data_AF-A0A1R1X274-F1
#
_entry.id   AF-A0A1R1X274-F1
#
_cell.length_a   1.000
_cell.length_b   1.000
_cell.length_c   1.000
_cell.angle_alpha   90.00
_cell.angle_beta   90.00
_cell.angle_gamma   90.00
#
_symmetry.space_group_name_H-M   'P 1'
#
loop_
_entity.id
_entity.type
_entity.pdbx_description
1 polymer ?
#
loop_
_entity_poly.entity_id
_entity_poly.type
_entity_poly.pdbx_seq_one_letter_code
_entity_poly.pdbx_strand_id
1 'polypeptide(L)'
;MFDTICNNYTDYKAIVKVDLDTYFDKNYVLSVLKFLSENSEKRIYFGNPRLYSNKLYFEGRFYAMTQKLVEDYCKCKPSVPKINPEDVWLSHTIADCLSKDPSVNIENIHHMLNDETKIYHKEYKIKGLHLKLGRNIK
;
A
#
# COMPACT_ATOMS: atom_id res chain seq x y z
N MET A 1 6.46 10.34 -6.24
CA MET A 1 6.20 9.43 -5.10
C MET A 1 7.17 8.26 -5.13
N PHE A 2 7.16 7.43 -6.17
CA PHE A 2 7.93 6.18 -6.19
C PHE A 2 9.46 6.33 -6.27
N ASP A 3 9.95 7.25 -7.10
CA ASP A 3 11.40 7.55 -7.14
C ASP A 3 11.87 8.11 -5.79
N THR A 4 11.00 8.86 -5.10
CA THR A 4 11.27 9.38 -3.75
C THR A 4 11.38 8.27 -2.71
N ILE A 5 10.55 7.21 -2.83
CA ILE A 5 10.65 6.04 -1.97
C ILE A 5 12.05 5.42 -2.15
N CYS A 6 12.48 5.18 -3.39
CA CYS A 6 13.76 4.51 -3.64
C CYS A 6 15.02 5.36 -3.37
N ASN A 7 14.91 6.67 -3.21
CA ASN A 7 16.06 7.52 -2.90
C ASN A 7 16.29 7.73 -1.39
N ASN A 8 15.29 7.46 -0.54
CA ASN A 8 15.32 7.83 0.89
C ASN A 8 14.93 6.67 1.85
N TYR A 9 14.84 5.42 1.38
CA TYR A 9 14.18 4.34 2.16
C TYR A 9 15.04 3.65 3.23
N THR A 10 16.35 3.87 3.30
CA THR A 10 17.26 3.02 4.12
C THR A 10 16.95 3.06 5.61
N ASP A 11 16.23 4.08 6.08
CA ASP A 11 16.00 4.33 7.49
C ASP A 11 14.56 3.99 7.94
N TYR A 12 13.67 3.61 7.01
CA TYR A 12 12.25 3.38 7.30
C TYR A 12 11.88 1.90 7.31
N LYS A 13 11.26 1.46 8.42
CA LYS A 13 10.81 0.07 8.61
C LYS A 13 9.55 -0.31 7.83
N ALA A 14 8.74 0.68 7.46
CA ALA A 14 7.56 0.53 6.63
C ALA A 14 7.26 1.84 5.91
N ILE A 15 6.70 1.73 4.71
CA ILE A 15 6.19 2.86 3.92
C ILE A 15 4.68 2.71 3.82
N VAL A 16 3.97 3.82 4.03
CA VAL A 16 2.51 3.86 4.04
C VAL A 16 2.06 4.92 3.06
N LYS A 17 1.09 4.57 2.21
CA LYS A 17 0.37 5.53 1.38
C LYS A 17 -1.04 5.69 1.91
N VAL A 18 -1.48 6.94 2.00
CA VAL A 18 -2.82 7.31 2.44
C VAL A 18 -3.34 8.40 1.52
N ASP A 19 -4.60 8.27 1.08
CA ASP A 19 -5.27 9.36 0.37
C ASP A 19 -5.72 10.47 1.33
N LEU A 20 -5.68 11.73 0.88
CA LEU A 20 -6.03 12.89 1.71
C LEU A 20 -7.50 12.90 2.18
N ASP A 21 -8.37 12.13 1.54
CA ASP A 21 -9.79 11.94 1.88
C ASP A 21 -10.06 10.61 2.62
N THR A 22 -9.02 10.05 3.26
CA THR A 22 -9.11 8.83 4.08
C THR A 22 -9.19 9.15 5.58
N TYR A 23 -10.08 8.46 6.28
CA TYR A 23 -10.19 8.47 7.74
C TYR A 23 -9.96 7.07 8.27
N PHE A 24 -9.42 6.96 9.47
CA PHE A 24 -9.15 5.67 10.06
C PHE A 24 -9.25 5.68 11.58
N ASP A 25 -9.58 4.52 12.14
CA ASP A 25 -9.45 4.25 13.56
C ASP A 25 -7.95 4.32 13.92
N LYS A 26 -7.61 5.30 14.77
CA LYS A 26 -6.22 5.57 15.16
C LYS A 26 -5.57 4.37 15.85
N ASN A 27 -6.31 3.67 16.71
CA ASN A 27 -5.76 2.53 17.46
C ASN A 27 -5.50 1.35 16.53
N TYR A 28 -6.39 1.14 15.57
CA TYR A 28 -6.21 0.16 14.52
C TYR A 28 -4.95 0.46 13.69
N VAL A 29 -4.83 1.67 13.14
CA VAL A 29 -3.66 2.04 12.32
C VAL A 29 -2.36 1.99 13.12
N LEU A 30 -2.34 2.46 14.37
CA LEU A 30 -1.14 2.33 15.22
C LEU A 30 -0.73 0.87 15.43
N SER A 31 -1.69 -0.03 15.62
CA SER A 31 -1.42 -1.47 15.77
C SER A 31 -0.86 -2.07 14.47
N VAL A 32 -1.39 -1.68 13.32
CA VAL A 32 -0.87 -2.07 12.00
C VAL A 32 0.55 -1.57 11.80
N LEU A 33 0.82 -0.28 12.05
CA LEU A 33 2.16 0.31 11.89
C LEU A 33 3.18 -0.35 12.82
N LYS A 34 2.80 -0.61 14.07
CA LYS A 34 3.63 -1.36 15.02
C LYS A 34 3.96 -2.75 14.48
N PHE A 35 2.95 -3.51 14.04
CA PHE A 35 3.14 -4.84 13.49
C PHE A 35 4.07 -4.83 12.26
N LEU A 36 3.87 -3.92 11.31
CA LEU A 36 4.72 -3.81 10.12
C LEU A 36 6.17 -3.44 10.50
N SER A 37 6.34 -2.53 11.47
CA SER A 37 7.66 -2.14 11.97
C SER A 37 8.38 -3.29 12.70
N GLU A 38 7.66 -4.10 13.47
CA GLU A 38 8.22 -5.28 14.15
C GLU A 38 8.55 -6.42 13.18
N ASN A 39 7.99 -6.39 11.97
CA ASN A 39 8.17 -7.39 10.92
C ASN A 39 8.77 -6.78 9.64
N SER A 40 9.59 -5.73 9.76
CA SER A 40 10.14 -4.98 8.62
C SER A 40 10.94 -5.84 7.63
N GLU A 41 11.57 -6.90 8.12
CA GLU A 41 12.37 -7.86 7.35
C GLU A 41 11.54 -8.85 6.53
N LYS A 42 10.24 -8.94 6.79
CA LYS A 42 9.32 -9.80 6.01
C LYS A 42 8.79 -9.01 4.81
N ARG A 43 8.44 -9.70 3.73
CA ARG A 43 7.77 -9.07 2.56
C ARG A 43 6.28 -9.00 2.83
N ILE A 44 5.81 -7.88 3.37
CA ILE A 44 4.40 -7.70 3.70
C ILE A 44 3.84 -6.58 2.84
N TYR A 45 2.76 -6.87 2.13
CA TYR A 45 1.94 -5.88 1.45
C TYR A 45 0.58 -5.83 2.15
N PHE A 46 0.34 -4.75 2.89
CA PHE A 46 -0.86 -4.52 3.66
C PHE A 46 -1.82 -3.58 2.91
N GLY A 47 -3.12 -3.88 2.94
CA GLY A 47 -4.17 -2.99 2.46
C GLY A 47 -5.37 -3.77 1.96
N ASN A 48 -6.08 -3.20 0.98
CA ASN A 48 -7.30 -3.79 0.43
C ASN A 48 -7.05 -4.37 -0.97
N PRO A 49 -6.86 -5.69 -1.13
CA PRO A 49 -6.62 -6.28 -2.44
C PRO A 49 -7.88 -6.21 -3.32
N ARG A 50 -7.66 -5.87 -4.58
CA ARG A 50 -8.63 -5.84 -5.66
C ARG A 50 -8.00 -6.46 -6.91
N LEU A 51 -8.83 -6.84 -7.87
CA LEU A 51 -8.36 -7.37 -9.16
C LEU A 51 -8.48 -6.30 -10.24
N TYR A 52 -7.43 -6.15 -11.04
CA TYR A 52 -7.42 -5.36 -12.27
C TYR A 52 -6.75 -6.18 -13.37
N SER A 53 -7.46 -6.48 -14.46
CA SER A 53 -6.97 -7.34 -15.54
C SER A 53 -6.34 -8.66 -15.04
N ASN A 54 -7.01 -9.34 -14.10
CA ASN A 54 -6.57 -10.59 -13.45
C ASN A 54 -5.28 -10.52 -12.62
N LYS A 55 -4.75 -9.33 -12.36
CA LYS A 55 -3.63 -9.12 -11.43
C LYS A 55 -4.14 -8.42 -10.17
N LEU A 56 -3.52 -8.77 -9.04
CA LEU A 56 -3.87 -8.21 -7.74
C LEU A 56 -3.22 -6.83 -7.57
N TYR A 57 -4.00 -5.87 -7.09
CA TYR A 57 -3.49 -4.58 -6.65
C TYR A 57 -4.10 -4.19 -5.31
N PHE A 58 -3.40 -3.32 -4.57
CA PHE A 58 -3.87 -2.83 -3.28
C PHE A 58 -4.45 -1.44 -3.46
N GLU A 59 -5.74 -1.29 -3.18
CA GLU A 59 -6.48 -0.06 -3.43
C GLU A 59 -5.87 1.14 -2.69
N GLY A 60 -5.74 2.27 -3.40
CA GLY A 60 -4.99 3.45 -2.99
C GLY A 60 -5.42 4.14 -1.69
N ARG A 61 -6.60 3.86 -1.13
CA ARG A 61 -7.13 4.60 0.04
C ARG A 61 -6.16 4.54 1.23
N PHE A 62 -5.68 3.33 1.53
CA PHE A 62 -4.68 3.06 2.54
C PHE A 62 -3.99 1.74 2.22
N TYR A 63 -2.69 1.79 1.97
CA TYR A 63 -1.86 0.59 1.86
C TYR A 63 -0.49 0.84 2.47
N ALA A 64 0.20 -0.24 2.83
CA ALA A 64 1.53 -0.18 3.38
C ALA A 64 2.40 -1.34 2.91
N MET A 65 3.71 -1.10 2.87
CA MET A 65 4.73 -2.07 2.50
C MET A 65 5.82 -2.05 3.57
N THR A 66 6.30 -3.21 3.97
CA THR A 66 7.47 -3.31 4.85
C THR A 66 8.75 -2.95 4.11
N GLN A 67 9.78 -2.60 4.88
CA GLN A 67 11.12 -2.28 4.38
C GLN A 67 11.62 -3.31 3.38
N LYS A 68 11.53 -4.62 3.70
CA LYS A 68 12.05 -5.66 2.81
C LYS A 68 11.39 -5.67 1.43
N LEU A 69 10.07 -5.45 1.39
CA LEU A 69 9.33 -5.41 0.14
C LEU A 69 9.73 -4.18 -0.69
N VAL A 70 9.93 -3.04 -0.04
CA VAL A 70 10.39 -1.79 -0.67
C VAL A 70 11.82 -1.93 -1.21
N GLU A 71 12.73 -2.55 -0.44
CA GLU A 71 14.10 -2.84 -0.88
C GLU A 71 14.11 -3.64 -2.18
N ASP A 72 13.36 -4.73 -2.23
CA ASP A 72 13.32 -5.60 -3.41
C ASP A 72 12.68 -4.88 -4.61
N TYR A 73 11.62 -4.09 -4.38
CA TYR A 73 11.05 -3.19 -5.40
C TYR A 73 12.09 -2.20 -5.95
N CYS A 74 12.87 -1.56 -5.09
CA CYS A 74 13.83 -0.54 -5.50
C CYS A 74 15.05 -1.10 -6.25
N LYS A 75 15.46 -2.35 -5.99
CA LYS A 75 16.52 -3.03 -6.76
C LYS A 75 16.16 -3.17 -8.23
N CYS A 76 14.87 -3.30 -8.55
CA CYS A 76 14.39 -3.46 -9.91
C CYS A 76 14.46 -2.19 -10.77
N LYS A 77 14.78 -1.03 -10.18
CA LYS A 77 14.84 0.27 -10.88
C LYS A 77 13.58 0.50 -11.73
N PRO A 78 12.40 0.54 -11.09
CA PRO A 78 11.13 0.60 -11.79
C PRO A 78 11.07 1.82 -12.71
N SER A 79 10.51 1.64 -13.92
CA SER A 79 10.30 2.76 -14.83
C SER A 79 9.23 3.72 -14.29
N VAL A 80 9.17 4.94 -14.80
CA VAL A 80 8.07 5.88 -14.49
C VAL A 80 6.70 5.25 -14.79
N PRO A 81 5.65 5.52 -13.98
CA PRO A 81 4.31 5.00 -14.22
C PRO A 81 3.81 5.26 -15.64
N LYS A 82 3.37 4.19 -16.31
CA LYS A 82 2.84 4.25 -17.69
C LYS A 82 1.31 4.16 -17.78
N ILE A 83 0.65 3.87 -16.66
CA ILE A 83 -0.80 3.74 -16.58
C ILE A 83 -1.33 4.57 -15.42
N ASN A 84 -2.54 5.10 -15.60
CA ASN A 84 -3.43 5.44 -14.50
C ASN A 84 -4.37 4.24 -14.34
N PRO A 85 -4.60 3.68 -13.13
CA PRO A 85 -4.29 4.20 -11.79
C PRO A 85 -2.88 3.91 -11.24
N GLU A 86 -2.40 4.76 -10.32
CA GLU A 86 -1.09 4.67 -9.66
C GLU A 86 -0.91 3.39 -8.80
N ASP A 87 -1.94 3.03 -8.04
CA ASP A 87 -1.94 1.87 -7.14
C ASP A 87 -1.90 0.55 -7.92
N VAL A 88 -2.67 0.46 -9.01
CA VAL A 88 -2.59 -0.65 -9.98
C VAL A 88 -1.18 -0.76 -10.56
N TRP A 89 -0.64 0.36 -11.03
CA TRP A 89 0.71 0.39 -11.60
C TRP A 89 1.76 -0.10 -10.60
N LEU A 90 1.71 0.37 -9.35
CA LEU A 90 2.66 0.00 -8.31
C LEU A 90 2.60 -1.50 -8.02
N SER A 91 1.42 -2.03 -7.72
CA SER A 91 1.28 -3.45 -7.36
C SER A 91 1.71 -4.38 -8.49
N HIS A 92 1.36 -4.05 -9.74
CA HIS A 92 1.80 -4.84 -10.89
C HIS A 92 3.32 -4.75 -11.08
N THR A 93 3.90 -3.56 -10.89
CA THR A 93 5.35 -3.37 -11.00
C THR A 93 6.09 -4.15 -9.93
N ILE A 94 5.59 -4.20 -8.69
CA ILE A 94 6.14 -5.04 -7.62
C ILE A 94 6.07 -6.51 -8.00
N ALA A 95 4.90 -7.01 -8.42
CA ALA A 95 4.74 -8.41 -8.81
C ALA A 95 5.66 -8.80 -9.98
N ASP A 96 5.72 -7.95 -11.02
CA ASP A 96 6.56 -8.17 -12.20
C ASP A 96 8.06 -8.05 -11.88
N CYS A 97 8.44 -7.22 -10.90
CA CYS A 97 9.81 -7.11 -10.39
C CYS A 97 10.22 -8.39 -9.65
N LEU A 98 9.43 -8.80 -8.66
CA LEU A 98 9.76 -9.94 -7.81
C LEU A 98 9.71 -11.26 -8.57
N SER A 99 8.85 -11.38 -9.59
CA SER A 99 8.82 -12.57 -10.45
C SER A 99 10.06 -12.78 -11.31
N LYS A 100 10.88 -11.73 -11.51
CA LYS A 100 12.12 -11.79 -12.29
C LYS A 100 13.35 -12.02 -11.44
N ASP A 101 13.23 -11.89 -10.12
CA ASP A 101 14.34 -12.11 -9.20
C ASP A 101 14.34 -13.57 -8.71
N PRO A 102 15.29 -14.42 -9.17
CA PRO A 102 15.34 -15.82 -8.77
C PRO A 102 15.66 -16.01 -7.27
N SER A 103 16.13 -14.96 -6.58
CA SER A 103 16.35 -14.98 -5.12
C SER A 103 15.09 -14.74 -4.31
N VAL A 104 13.99 -14.31 -4.95
CA VAL A 104 12.71 -14.04 -4.31
C VAL A 104 11.71 -15.13 -4.66
N ASN A 105 11.28 -15.90 -3.67
CA ASN A 105 10.07 -16.71 -3.81
C ASN A 105 8.84 -15.79 -3.65
N ILE A 106 8.07 -15.62 -4.72
CA ILE A 106 6.83 -14.81 -4.75
C ILE A 106 5.81 -15.29 -3.70
N GLU A 107 5.78 -16.59 -3.40
CA GLU A 107 4.90 -17.15 -2.37
C GLU A 107 5.22 -16.63 -0.96
N ASN A 108 6.41 -16.04 -0.77
CA ASN A 108 6.82 -15.42 0.49
C ASN A 108 6.38 -13.96 0.62
N ILE A 109 5.55 -13.45 -0.29
CA ILE A 109 4.89 -12.15 -0.11
C ILE A 109 3.61 -12.35 0.69
N HIS A 110 3.59 -11.80 1.90
CA HIS A 110 2.42 -11.84 2.76
C HIS A 110 1.47 -10.70 2.43
N HIS A 111 0.39 -11.02 1.72
CA HIS A 111 -0.72 -10.10 1.51
C HIS A 111 -1.58 -10.04 2.76
N MET A 112 -1.63 -8.88 3.41
CA MET A 112 -2.41 -8.67 4.62
C MET A 112 -3.59 -7.74 4.33
N LEU A 113 -4.78 -8.24 4.64
CA LEU A 113 -6.03 -7.51 4.45
C LEU A 113 -6.22 -6.48 5.56
N ASN A 114 -6.65 -5.29 5.19
CA ASN A 114 -7.13 -4.31 6.15
C ASN A 114 -8.55 -4.66 6.63
N ASP A 115 -8.92 -4.13 7.80
CA ASP A 115 -10.28 -4.12 8.28
C ASP A 115 -10.99 -2.90 7.67
N GLU A 116 -11.81 -3.16 6.64
CA GLU A 116 -12.56 -2.10 5.93
C GLU A 116 -13.56 -1.37 6.85
N THR A 117 -13.86 -1.90 8.04
CA THR A 117 -14.66 -1.18 9.05
C THR A 117 -13.85 -0.14 9.83
N LYS A 118 -12.52 -0.12 9.66
CA LYS A 118 -11.59 0.75 10.38
C LYS A 118 -10.94 1.81 9.49
N ILE A 119 -11.10 1.70 8.17
CA ILE A 119 -10.54 2.62 7.19
C ILE A 119 -11.66 3.05 6.24
N TYR A 120 -11.98 4.33 6.27
CA TYR A 120 -13.07 4.94 5.51
C TYR A 120 -12.51 5.90 4.46
N HIS A 121 -13.18 6.00 3.33
CA HIS A 121 -12.76 6.85 2.21
C HIS A 121 -13.92 7.72 1.75
N LYS A 122 -13.66 9.02 1.60
CA LYS A 122 -14.59 10.09 1.20
C LYS A 122 -15.75 10.35 2.13
N GLU A 123 -16.36 9.33 2.73
CA GLU A 123 -17.53 9.46 3.61
C GLU A 123 -17.30 8.74 4.95
N TYR A 124 -17.69 9.41 6.03
CA TYR A 124 -17.73 8.85 7.37
C TYR A 124 -19.05 9.24 8.05
N LYS A 125 -19.77 8.24 8.57
CA LYS A 125 -21.09 8.42 9.19
C LYS A 125 -21.11 7.75 10.56
N ILE A 126 -21.33 8.54 11.61
CA ILE A 126 -21.67 8.05 12.94
C ILE A 126 -22.91 8.79 13.46
N LYS A 127 -23.48 8.33 14.57
CA LYS A 127 -24.71 8.89 15.16
C LYS A 127 -24.63 10.42 15.28
N GLY A 128 -25.33 11.13 14.39
CA GLY A 128 -25.41 12.59 14.35
C GLY A 128 -24.28 13.32 13.61
N LEU A 129 -23.25 12.62 13.12
CA LEU A 129 -22.15 13.19 12.36
C LEU A 129 -22.05 12.54 10.98
N HIS A 130 -22.12 13.37 9.94
CA HIS A 130 -21.86 12.97 8.57
C HIS A 130 -20.76 13.87 8.00
N LEU A 131 -19.60 13.27 7.74
CA LEU A 131 -18.44 13.96 7.19
C LEU A 131 -18.16 13.45 5.78
N LYS A 132 -17.95 14.39 4.85
CA LYS A 132 -17.62 14.10 3.45
C LYS A 132 -16.42 14.94 3.00
N LEU A 133 -15.35 14.27 2.56
CA LEU A 133 -14.17 14.91 1.96
C LEU A 133 -14.05 14.53 0.49
N GLY A 134 -13.43 15.41 -0.28
CA GLY A 134 -13.37 15.34 -1.73
C GLY A 134 -14.59 15.98 -2.41
N ARG A 135 -14.38 16.54 -3.61
CA ARG A 135 -15.45 17.11 -4.43
C ARG A 135 -16.01 16.03 -5.35
N ASN A 136 -17.33 15.98 -5.50
CA ASN A 136 -17.93 15.46 -6.74
C ASN A 136 -17.49 16.41 -7.86
N ILE A 137 -16.47 16.05 -8.63
CA ILE A 137 -16.28 16.67 -9.93
C ILE A 137 -17.28 15.95 -10.84
N LYS A 138 -18.34 16.68 -11.24
CA LYS A 138 -19.24 16.25 -12.31
C LYS A 138 -18.53 16.36 -13.65
#